data_AF-A0A3P8JLF9-F1
#
_entry.id   AF-A0A3P8JLF9-F1
#
_cell.length_a   1.000
_cell.length_b   1.000
_cell.length_c   1.000
_cell.angle_alpha   90.00
_cell.angle_beta   90.00
_cell.angle_gamma   90.00
#
_symmetry.space_group_name_H-M   'P 1'
#
loop_
_entity.id
_entity.type
_entity.pdbx_description
1 polymer ?
#
loop_
_entity_poly.entity_id
_entity_poly.type
_entity_poly.pdbx_seq_one_letter_code
_entity_poly.pdbx_strand_id
1 'polypeptide(L)'
;MRGFEYSDCWVDDARLVLANAQMVVRKGGEVRTRTRAISARRENGLWIVEAEDIDSGEKFTWQARGLVNATGPWVKHFFDEGMHLRSPYGIRLIKGSHIVVPRVHTQKQAYILQNEDKRIVFVIPWMDEFSIIGTTDVEYNGDPQKVAIDEKEISYLLNRLQRAL
;
A
#
# COMPACT_ATOMS: atom_id res chain seq x y z
N MET A 1 5.93 -19.70 30.13
CA MET A 1 5.24 -19.47 28.85
C MET A 1 5.67 -20.52 27.85
N ARG A 2 4.76 -20.97 26.98
CA ARG A 2 5.04 -21.92 25.89
C ARG A 2 4.73 -21.18 24.58
N GLY A 3 5.60 -21.33 23.59
CA GLY A 3 5.46 -20.69 22.29
C GLY A 3 5.87 -21.63 21.16
N PHE A 4 5.77 -21.14 19.93
CA PHE A 4 6.16 -21.84 18.70
C PHE A 4 7.01 -20.89 17.86
N GLU A 5 7.89 -21.46 17.03
CA GLU A 5 8.70 -20.73 16.07
C GLU A 5 8.50 -21.34 14.68
N TYR A 6 8.46 -20.48 13.66
CA TYR A 6 8.37 -20.86 12.27
C TYR A 6 9.10 -19.81 11.40
N SER A 7 9.30 -20.10 10.12
CA SER A 7 9.98 -19.21 9.19
C SER A 7 9.01 -18.47 8.28
N ASP A 8 9.31 -17.20 8.02
CA ASP A 8 8.68 -16.34 7.02
C ASP A 8 9.74 -15.38 6.43
N CYS A 9 9.38 -14.56 5.46
CA CYS A 9 10.28 -13.63 4.79
C CYS A 9 9.99 -12.16 5.15
N TRP A 10 11.05 -11.36 5.20
CA TRP A 10 10.95 -9.91 5.22
C TRP A 10 11.41 -9.36 3.87
N VAL A 11 10.76 -8.29 3.40
CA VAL A 11 11.13 -7.61 2.15
C VAL A 11 10.99 -6.10 2.32
N ASP A 12 11.90 -5.35 1.71
CA ASP A 12 11.75 -3.92 1.51
C ASP A 12 10.72 -3.71 0.38
N ASP A 13 9.50 -3.34 0.76
CA ASP A 13 8.35 -3.24 -0.12
C ASP A 13 8.51 -2.17 -1.21
N ALA A 14 8.95 -0.97 -0.83
CA ALA A 14 9.18 0.13 -1.75
C ALA A 14 10.31 -0.19 -2.74
N ARG A 15 11.39 -0.83 -2.27
CA ARG A 15 12.48 -1.24 -3.17
C ARG A 15 12.10 -2.40 -4.07
N LEU A 16 11.19 -3.27 -3.65
CA LEU A 16 10.63 -4.31 -4.54
C LEU A 16 9.86 -3.68 -5.71
N VAL A 17 9.08 -2.62 -5.46
CA VAL A 17 8.41 -1.86 -6.53
C VAL A 17 9.44 -1.19 -7.44
N LEU A 18 10.46 -0.55 -6.88
CA LEU A 18 11.55 0.05 -7.65
C LEU A 18 12.23 -0.96 -8.58
N ALA A 19 12.52 -2.16 -8.07
CA ALA A 19 13.15 -3.23 -8.86
C ALA A 19 12.29 -3.63 -10.07
N ASN A 20 10.97 -3.67 -9.91
CA ASN A 20 10.05 -3.95 -11.02
C ASN A 20 9.99 -2.79 -12.03
N ALA A 21 9.97 -1.54 -11.57
CA ALA A 21 10.04 -0.37 -12.46
C ALA A 21 11.35 -0.33 -13.27
N GLN A 22 12.48 -0.67 -12.65
CA GLN A 22 13.77 -0.83 -13.34
C GLN A 22 13.72 -1.96 -14.38
N MET A 23 13.00 -3.05 -14.10
CA MET A 23 12.83 -4.14 -15.05
C MET A 23 12.05 -3.70 -16.29
N VAL A 24 11.02 -2.84 -16.15
CA VAL A 24 10.30 -2.27 -17.30
C VAL A 24 11.27 -1.55 -18.23
N VAL A 25 12.09 -0.64 -17.70
CA VAL A 25 13.09 0.11 -18.50
C VAL A 25 14.13 -0.84 -19.11
N ARG A 26 14.62 -1.83 -18.35
CA ARG A 26 15.59 -2.83 -18.86
C ARG A 26 15.04 -3.62 -20.05
N LYS A 27 13.72 -3.84 -20.10
CA LYS A 27 13.04 -4.54 -21.20
C LYS A 27 12.57 -3.62 -22.32
N GLY A 28 12.96 -2.34 -22.30
CA GLY A 28 12.61 -1.36 -23.33
C GLY A 28 11.23 -0.71 -23.15
N GLY A 29 10.59 -0.91 -21.99
CA GLY A 29 9.37 -0.20 -21.63
C GLY A 29 9.66 1.18 -21.03
N GLU A 30 8.59 1.95 -20.81
CA GLU A 30 8.65 3.31 -20.28
C GLU A 30 7.96 3.40 -18.91
N VAL A 31 8.53 4.20 -18.01
CA VAL A 31 7.95 4.49 -16.69
C VAL A 31 7.91 6.01 -16.50
N ARG A 32 6.74 6.54 -16.17
CA ARG A 32 6.54 7.96 -15.84
C ARG A 32 6.00 8.09 -14.42
N THR A 33 6.73 8.78 -13.56
CA THR A 33 6.25 9.20 -12.23
C THR A 33 5.77 10.65 -12.30
N ARG A 34 5.04 11.11 -11.28
CA ARG A 34 4.45 12.46 -11.25
C ARG A 34 3.53 12.78 -12.43
N THR A 35 3.12 11.75 -13.17
CA THR A 35 2.20 11.83 -14.30
C THR A 35 0.90 11.12 -13.91
N ARG A 36 -0.18 11.89 -13.74
CA ARG A 36 -1.49 11.37 -13.36
C ARG A 36 -2.32 11.14 -14.62
N ALA A 37 -2.78 9.91 -14.83
CA ALA A 37 -3.80 9.64 -15.85
C ALA A 37 -5.11 10.34 -15.44
N ILE A 38 -5.61 11.21 -16.32
CA ILE A 38 -6.83 12.01 -16.08
C ILE A 38 -8.05 11.36 -16.75
N SER A 39 -7.88 10.72 -17.89
CA SER A 39 -8.97 10.03 -18.58
C SER A 39 -8.48 8.86 -19.44
N ALA A 40 -9.35 7.88 -19.67
CA ALA A 40 -9.13 6.83 -20.66
C ALA A 40 -10.44 6.39 -21.33
N ARG A 41 -10.44 6.32 -22.66
CA ARG A 41 -11.64 5.97 -23.45
C ARG A 41 -11.29 5.14 -24.68
N ARG A 42 -12.26 4.45 -25.26
CA ARG A 42 -12.08 3.70 -26.51
C ARG A 42 -12.52 4.52 -27.71
N GLU A 43 -11.65 4.61 -28.71
CA GLU A 43 -11.93 5.22 -30.01
C GLU A 43 -11.31 4.37 -31.12
N ASN A 44 -12.10 4.03 -32.15
CA ASN A 44 -11.64 3.28 -33.32
C ASN A 44 -10.88 1.97 -33.00
N GLY A 45 -11.28 1.26 -31.95
CA GLY A 45 -10.65 0.00 -31.53
C GLY A 45 -9.36 0.15 -30.71
N LEU A 46 -8.96 1.37 -30.36
CA LEU A 46 -7.81 1.66 -29.50
C LEU A 46 -8.26 2.39 -28.23
N TRP A 47 -7.44 2.35 -27.20
CA TRP A 47 -7.54 3.23 -26.04
C TRP A 47 -6.85 4.55 -26.34
N ILE A 48 -7.52 5.65 -26.00
CA ILE A 48 -6.94 6.98 -25.88
C ILE A 48 -6.78 7.26 -24.39
N VAL A 49 -5.55 7.49 -23.95
CA VAL A 49 -5.22 7.80 -22.55
C VAL A 49 -4.68 9.20 -22.49
N GLU A 50 -5.30 10.04 -21.66
CA GLU A 50 -4.82 11.39 -21.37
C GLU A 50 -4.23 11.41 -19.96
N ALA A 51 -3.11 12.10 -19.81
CA ALA A 51 -2.49 12.31 -18.52
C ALA A 51 -1.93 13.73 -18.40
N GLU A 52 -1.60 14.12 -17.19
CA GLU A 52 -0.95 15.39 -16.90
C GLU A 52 0.23 15.18 -15.95
N ASP A 53 1.28 15.97 -16.15
CA ASP A 53 2.33 16.15 -15.15
C ASP A 53 1.80 17.00 -14.00
N ILE A 54 1.90 16.52 -12.76
CA ILE A 54 1.26 17.16 -11.61
C ILE A 54 1.99 18.42 -11.12
N ASP A 55 3.21 18.67 -11.57
CA ASP A 55 3.98 19.85 -11.17
C ASP A 55 3.83 20.99 -12.18
N SER A 56 3.97 20.65 -13.46
CA SER A 56 3.98 21.61 -14.57
C SER A 56 2.62 21.79 -15.23
N GLY A 57 1.72 20.80 -15.10
CA GLY A 57 0.45 20.74 -15.82
C GLY A 57 0.60 20.37 -17.31
N GLU A 58 1.78 19.96 -17.77
CA GLU A 58 1.98 19.47 -19.14
C GLU A 58 1.04 18.29 -19.42
N LYS A 59 0.35 18.33 -20.56
CA LYS A 59 -0.62 17.30 -20.96
C LYS A 59 -0.03 16.33 -21.96
N PHE A 60 -0.34 15.05 -21.77
CA PHE A 60 0.07 13.98 -22.66
C PHE A 60 -1.15 13.22 -23.18
N THR A 61 -1.00 12.65 -24.37
CA THR A 61 -2.01 11.76 -24.96
C THR A 61 -1.32 10.61 -25.66
N TRP A 62 -1.75 9.38 -25.37
CA TRP A 62 -1.25 8.17 -26.02
C TRP A 62 -2.37 7.30 -26.56
N GLN A 63 -2.04 6.53 -27.59
CA GLN A 63 -2.88 5.44 -28.08
C GLN A 63 -2.33 4.10 -27.62
N ALA A 64 -3.20 3.21 -27.15
CA ALA A 64 -2.81 1.87 -26.68
C ALA A 64 -3.78 0.78 -27.15
N ARG A 65 -3.28 -0.43 -27.39
CA ARG A 65 -4.12 -1.60 -27.76
C ARG A 65 -4.82 -2.23 -26.56
N GLY A 66 -4.27 -2.02 -25.37
CA GLY A 66 -4.79 -2.53 -24.10
C GLY A 66 -4.53 -1.52 -22.99
N LEU A 67 -5.31 -1.62 -21.92
CA LEU A 67 -5.22 -0.76 -20.75
C LEU A 67 -5.36 -1.62 -19.50
N VAL A 68 -4.53 -1.36 -18.50
CA VAL A 68 -4.61 -1.98 -17.18
C VAL A 68 -4.89 -0.89 -16.15
N ASN A 69 -5.98 -1.04 -15.39
CA ASN A 69 -6.25 -0.20 -14.23
C ASN A 69 -5.70 -0.89 -12.97
N ALA A 70 -4.47 -0.54 -12.58
CA ALA A 70 -3.79 -1.04 -11.38
C ALA A 70 -3.66 0.06 -10.30
N THR A 71 -4.66 0.93 -10.17
CA THR A 71 -4.60 2.12 -9.29
C THR A 71 -4.95 1.84 -7.83
N GLY A 72 -4.88 0.59 -7.37
CA GLY A 72 -5.03 0.22 -5.95
C GLY A 72 -6.30 0.79 -5.29
N PRO A 73 -6.19 1.55 -4.18
CA PRO A 73 -7.34 2.20 -3.53
C PRO A 73 -8.21 3.08 -4.45
N TRP A 74 -7.64 3.60 -5.53
CA TRP A 74 -8.35 4.43 -6.52
C TRP A 74 -8.99 3.64 -7.66
N VAL A 75 -8.92 2.30 -7.66
CA VAL A 75 -9.38 1.46 -8.78
C VAL A 75 -10.80 1.79 -9.21
N LYS A 76 -11.74 1.85 -8.26
CA LYS A 76 -13.14 2.18 -8.53
C LYS A 76 -13.31 3.64 -8.94
N HIS A 77 -12.60 4.55 -8.28
CA HIS A 77 -12.64 5.98 -8.60
C HIS A 77 -12.20 6.25 -10.04
N PHE A 78 -11.16 5.57 -10.54
CA PHE A 78 -10.74 5.72 -11.93
C PHE A 78 -11.74 5.11 -12.94
N PHE A 79 -12.48 4.06 -12.56
CA PHE A 79 -13.62 3.58 -13.34
C PHE A 79 -14.71 4.65 -13.46
N ASP A 80 -15.13 5.23 -12.33
CA ASP A 80 -16.24 6.17 -12.28
C ASP A 80 -15.89 7.52 -12.94
N GLU A 81 -14.75 8.12 -12.57
CA GLU A 81 -14.36 9.48 -12.98
C GLU A 81 -13.45 9.51 -14.21
N GLY A 82 -12.50 8.56 -14.33
CA GLY A 82 -11.50 8.57 -15.41
C GLY A 82 -11.98 7.90 -16.69
N MET A 83 -12.85 6.89 -16.58
CA MET A 83 -13.35 6.12 -17.73
C MET A 83 -14.85 6.25 -17.95
N HIS A 84 -15.61 6.73 -16.96
CA HIS A 84 -17.08 6.72 -16.95
C HIS A 84 -17.65 5.32 -17.28
N LEU A 85 -17.02 4.28 -16.71
CA LEU A 85 -17.41 2.89 -16.85
C LEU A 85 -17.82 2.33 -15.50
N ARG A 86 -18.77 1.39 -15.50
CA ARG A 86 -19.16 0.69 -14.28
C ARG A 86 -18.03 -0.23 -13.82
N SER A 87 -17.48 0.01 -12.64
CA SER A 87 -16.57 -0.94 -12.00
C SER A 87 -17.26 -2.30 -11.79
N PRO A 88 -16.61 -3.43 -12.14
CA PRO A 88 -17.19 -4.76 -11.95
C PRO A 88 -17.37 -5.15 -10.48
N TYR A 89 -16.60 -4.53 -9.58
CA TYR A 89 -16.64 -4.78 -8.13
C TYR A 89 -16.63 -3.48 -7.33
N GLY A 90 -17.13 -3.57 -6.09
CA GLY A 90 -16.88 -2.55 -5.07
C GLY A 90 -15.46 -2.68 -4.50
N ILE A 91 -15.05 -1.68 -3.72
CA ILE A 91 -13.81 -1.72 -2.95
C ILE A 91 -14.14 -1.38 -1.49
N ARG A 92 -13.56 -2.13 -0.56
CA ARG A 92 -13.56 -1.78 0.87
C ARG A 92 -12.17 -1.31 1.24
N LEU A 93 -12.06 -0.09 1.74
CA LEU A 93 -10.80 0.45 2.20
C LEU A 93 -10.66 0.13 3.68
N ILE A 94 -9.67 -0.68 4.02
CA ILE A 94 -9.33 -1.00 5.40
C ILE A 94 -7.98 -0.33 5.70
N LYS A 95 -8.00 0.67 6.55
CA LYS A 95 -6.80 1.31 7.08
C LYS A 95 -6.10 0.35 8.04
N GLY A 96 -4.79 0.22 7.85
CA GLY A 96 -3.89 -0.44 8.79
C GLY A 96 -2.69 0.45 9.07
N SER A 97 -2.35 0.59 10.34
CA SER A 97 -1.30 1.48 10.82
C SER A 97 -0.22 0.70 11.58
N HIS A 98 0.99 1.23 11.54
CA HIS A 98 2.15 0.73 12.29
C HIS A 98 2.75 1.85 13.13
N ILE A 99 3.34 1.51 14.27
CA ILE A 99 4.19 2.41 15.06
C ILE A 99 5.63 1.90 15.05
N VAL A 100 6.58 2.84 15.16
CA VAL A 100 8.01 2.55 15.24
C VAL A 100 8.55 3.08 16.55
N VAL A 101 9.30 2.25 17.26
CA VAL A 101 9.91 2.57 18.56
C VAL A 101 11.37 2.12 18.57
N PRO A 102 12.22 2.63 19.49
CA PRO A 102 13.52 2.03 19.76
C PRO A 102 13.37 0.53 20.01
N ARG A 103 14.33 -0.25 19.52
CA ARG A 103 14.25 -1.70 19.54
C ARG A 103 13.93 -2.24 20.93
N VAL A 104 12.85 -3.00 21.04
CA VAL A 104 12.30 -3.45 22.34
C VAL A 104 13.07 -4.62 22.96
N HIS A 105 13.88 -5.33 22.16
CA HIS A 105 14.78 -6.41 22.61
C HIS A 105 15.92 -6.66 21.61
N THR A 106 17.03 -7.26 22.06
CA THR A 106 18.21 -7.53 21.20
C THR A 106 18.09 -8.79 20.33
N GLN A 107 17.00 -9.56 20.47
CA GLN A 107 16.77 -10.77 19.67
C GLN A 107 16.53 -10.46 18.19
N LYS A 108 16.89 -11.41 17.30
CA LYS A 108 16.77 -11.26 15.84
C LYS A 108 15.39 -11.66 15.33
N GLN A 109 14.65 -12.45 16.10
CA GLN A 109 13.34 -12.97 15.76
C GLN A 109 12.29 -11.87 15.81
N ALA A 110 11.31 -11.95 14.92
CA ALA A 110 10.05 -11.23 15.06
C ALA A 110 9.10 -12.02 15.97
N TYR A 111 8.18 -11.32 16.62
CA TYR A 111 7.10 -11.92 17.40
C TYR A 111 5.76 -11.72 16.70
N ILE A 112 4.91 -12.74 16.82
CA ILE A 112 3.49 -12.71 16.45
C ILE A 112 2.66 -12.85 17.72
N LEU A 113 1.90 -11.81 18.05
CA LEU A 113 1.13 -11.71 19.29
C LEU A 113 -0.35 -11.94 19.01
N GLN A 114 -0.94 -12.96 19.63
CA GLN A 114 -2.37 -13.18 19.58
C GLN A 114 -3.08 -12.17 20.49
N ASN A 115 -4.06 -11.46 19.95
CA ASN A 115 -4.84 -10.46 20.68
C ASN A 115 -6.23 -11.00 21.08
N GLU A 116 -6.87 -10.34 22.06
CA GLU A 116 -8.18 -10.78 22.61
C GLU A 116 -9.30 -10.76 21.56
N ASP A 117 -9.19 -9.86 20.58
CA ASP A 117 -10.08 -9.74 19.41
C ASP A 117 -9.81 -10.78 18.32
N LYS A 118 -8.94 -11.77 18.59
CA LYS A 118 -8.48 -12.83 17.67
C LYS A 118 -7.61 -12.34 16.52
N ARG A 119 -7.26 -11.05 16.48
CA ARG A 119 -6.28 -10.53 15.52
C ARG A 119 -4.86 -10.84 16.00
N ILE A 120 -3.91 -10.74 15.08
CA ILE A 120 -2.49 -10.88 15.37
C ILE A 120 -1.80 -9.53 15.22
N VAL A 121 -0.83 -9.26 16.08
CA VAL A 121 0.04 -8.08 16.02
C VAL A 121 1.47 -8.55 15.98
N PHE A 122 2.23 -8.06 15.00
CA PHE A 122 3.65 -8.32 14.87
C PHE A 122 4.49 -7.32 15.67
N VAL A 123 5.64 -7.78 16.14
CA VAL A 123 6.75 -6.96 16.63
C VAL A 123 8.00 -7.38 15.86
N ILE A 124 8.45 -6.54 14.94
CA ILE A 124 9.48 -6.88 13.94
C ILE A 124 10.73 -6.05 14.19
N PRO A 125 11.91 -6.66 14.43
CA PRO A 125 13.18 -5.95 14.42
C PRO A 125 13.42 -5.24 13.08
N TRP A 126 13.77 -3.96 13.11
CA TRP A 126 13.88 -3.14 11.89
C TRP A 126 15.12 -2.27 11.91
N MET A 127 15.92 -2.34 10.83
CA MET A 127 17.17 -1.59 10.63
C MET A 127 18.13 -1.63 11.83
N ASP A 128 18.19 -2.78 12.50
CA ASP A 128 19.00 -3.07 13.70
C ASP A 128 18.70 -2.24 14.98
N GLU A 129 18.08 -1.07 14.84
CA GLU A 129 17.88 -0.06 15.89
C GLU A 129 16.43 0.08 16.37
N PHE A 130 15.46 -0.41 15.59
CA PHE A 130 14.04 -0.17 15.83
C PHE A 130 13.21 -1.45 15.93
N SER A 131 11.98 -1.29 16.37
CA SER A 131 10.91 -2.29 16.24
C SER A 131 9.69 -1.67 15.57
N ILE A 132 9.19 -2.35 14.53
CA ILE A 132 7.89 -2.05 13.91
C ILE A 132 6.82 -2.86 14.63
N ILE A 133 5.74 -2.21 15.05
CA ILE A 133 4.60 -2.86 15.70
C ILE A 133 3.35 -2.59 14.88
N GLY A 134 2.62 -3.63 14.50
CA GLY A 134 1.40 -3.49 13.69
C GLY A 134 0.77 -4.83 13.31
N THR A 135 -0.38 -4.84 12.64
CA THR A 135 -1.14 -3.68 12.15
C THR A 135 -2.56 -3.63 12.73
N THR A 136 -3.29 -2.58 12.42
CA THR A 136 -4.71 -2.38 12.72
C THR A 136 -5.61 -2.70 11.51
N ASP A 137 -6.91 -2.86 11.76
CA ASP A 137 -7.94 -3.07 10.73
C ASP A 137 -9.10 -2.12 11.04
N VAL A 138 -9.15 -1.00 10.34
CA VAL A 138 -10.17 0.04 10.55
C VAL A 138 -10.84 0.36 9.22
N GLU A 139 -12.17 0.23 9.13
CA GLU A 139 -12.91 0.66 7.93
C GLU A 139 -12.62 2.15 7.68
N TYR A 140 -12.23 2.48 6.45
CA TYR A 140 -11.82 3.81 6.07
C TYR A 140 -12.74 4.38 4.99
N ASN A 141 -13.16 5.62 5.19
CA ASN A 141 -13.90 6.40 4.22
C ASN A 141 -13.18 7.73 4.05
N GLY A 142 -12.78 8.08 2.83
CA GLY A 142 -12.06 9.31 2.55
C GLY A 142 -11.01 9.16 1.46
N ASP A 143 -10.18 10.19 1.34
CA ASP A 143 -9.06 10.24 0.41
C ASP A 143 -7.91 9.34 0.89
N PRO A 144 -7.54 8.27 0.17
CA PRO A 144 -6.44 7.39 0.58
C PRO A 144 -5.10 8.11 0.74
N GLN A 145 -4.89 9.29 0.14
CA GLN A 145 -3.68 10.09 0.35
C GLN A 145 -3.60 10.74 1.74
N LYS A 146 -4.75 10.91 2.42
CA LYS A 146 -4.86 11.55 3.73
C LYS A 146 -4.97 10.54 4.87
N VAL A 147 -4.72 9.26 4.59
CA VAL A 147 -4.76 8.22 5.61
C VAL A 147 -3.69 8.49 6.68
N ALA A 148 -4.10 8.44 7.93
CA ALA A 148 -3.21 8.65 9.08
C ALA A 148 -3.65 7.77 10.24
N ILE A 149 -2.67 7.40 11.07
CA ILE A 149 -2.90 6.69 12.32
C ILE A 149 -3.72 7.58 13.27
N ASP A 150 -4.61 6.97 14.03
CA ASP A 150 -5.35 7.65 15.10
C ASP A 150 -4.97 7.15 16.51
N GLU A 151 -5.39 7.90 17.53
CA GLU A 151 -5.04 7.62 18.92
C GLU A 151 -5.53 6.24 19.40
N LYS A 152 -6.64 5.74 18.84
CA LYS A 152 -7.17 4.42 19.21
C LYS A 152 -6.28 3.32 18.66
N GLU A 153 -5.78 3.47 17.45
CA GLU A 153 -4.80 2.54 16.85
C GLU A 153 -3.48 2.54 17.62
N ILE A 154 -2.96 3.71 18.01
CA ILE A 154 -1.74 3.80 18.85
C ILE A 154 -1.96 3.06 20.18
N SER A 155 -3.05 3.38 20.87
CA SER A 155 -3.41 2.72 22.14
C SER A 155 -3.55 1.20 21.97
N TYR A 156 -4.20 0.75 20.90
CA TYR A 156 -4.36 -0.67 20.58
C TYR A 156 -3.01 -1.40 20.46
N LEU A 157 -2.08 -0.83 19.69
CA LEU A 157 -0.77 -1.42 19.45
C LEU A 157 0.11 -1.41 20.71
N LEU A 158 0.12 -0.31 21.47
CA LEU A 158 0.87 -0.22 22.72
C LEU A 158 0.33 -1.16 23.79
N ASN A 159 -0.99 -1.28 23.95
CA ASN A 159 -1.61 -2.19 24.91
C ASN A 159 -1.23 -3.65 24.62
N ARG A 160 -1.17 -4.04 23.35
CA ARG A 160 -0.77 -5.40 22.95
C ARG A 160 0.72 -5.64 23.21
N LEU A 161 1.58 -4.66 22.93
CA LEU A 161 3.01 -4.76 23.24
C LEU A 161 3.27 -4.88 24.75
N GLN A 162 2.67 -4.01 25.56
CA GLN A 162 2.87 -3.98 27.02
C GLN A 162 2.44 -5.26 27.72
N ARG A 163 1.46 -5.98 27.18
CA ARG A 163 1.02 -7.28 27.71
C ARG A 163 1.90 -8.45 27.29
N ALA A 164 2.77 -8.25 26.31
CA ALA A 164 3.63 -9.31 25.76
C ALA A 164 5.07 -9.25 26.32
N LEU A 165 5.55 -8.06 26.67
CA LEU A 165 6.77 -7.85 27.44
C LEU A 165 6.51 -8.10 28.94
#